data_AF-A0A2S2PKH7-F1
#
_entry.id   AF-A0A2S2PKH7-F1
#
_cell.length_a   1.000
_cell.length_b   1.000
_cell.length_c   1.000
_cell.angle_alpha   90.00
_cell.angle_beta   90.00
_cell.angle_gamma   90.00
#
_symmetry.space_group_name_H-M   'P 1'
#
loop_
_entity.id
_entity.type
_entity.pdbx_description
1 polymer ?
#
loop_
_entity_poly.entity_id
_entity_poly.type
_entity_poly.pdbx_seq_one_letter_code
_entity_poly.pdbx_strand_id
1 'polypeptide(L)'
;MKSGHSNFAESTEEKKPLTEDEKKEQMKKLEERLKEKRKEREAREKEEELEREKIRIRSGKEMAAAKKKLEDENIKKIMDERKREKQEEKIARDRVKAQIEADKLARKKLYGQVSVEEQPKQVLPIAVSPQKQTKDYTETKLQIRLTNGQTIVQTFNVKEMMAAVRVYIELNRSDGDAPFCLMTSFPRKVFTSDDYEKPLDQLGLVPSAVLILTKPQQ
;
A
#
# COMPACT_ATOMS: atom_id res chain seq x y z
N MET A 1 -23.20 24.37 44.72
CA MET A 1 -23.83 24.09 46.03
C MET A 1 -23.05 24.83 47.11
N LYS A 2 -23.68 25.76 47.83
CA LYS A 2 -23.10 26.50 48.96
C LYS A 2 -23.27 25.65 50.22
N SER A 3 -22.19 25.14 50.82
CA SER A 3 -22.28 24.43 52.10
C SER A 3 -22.47 25.45 53.24
N GLY A 4 -23.68 25.50 53.78
CA GLY A 4 -24.02 26.31 54.95
C GLY A 4 -23.33 25.79 56.20
N HIS A 5 -22.54 26.64 56.85
CA HIS A 5 -22.13 26.43 58.23
C HIS A 5 -23.21 27.05 59.13
N SER A 6 -24.23 26.27 59.48
CA SER A 6 -25.35 26.68 60.31
C SER A 6 -25.33 25.97 61.67
N ASN A 7 -24.19 25.92 62.34
CA ASN A 7 -24.07 25.44 63.72
C ASN A 7 -22.90 26.17 64.41
N PHE A 8 -23.09 27.44 64.72
CA PHE A 8 -22.22 28.16 65.66
C PHE A 8 -23.00 28.34 66.96
N ALA A 9 -22.93 27.32 67.82
CA ALA A 9 -23.38 27.44 69.20
C ALA A 9 -22.33 28.25 69.96
N GLU A 10 -22.64 29.49 70.31
CA GLU A 10 -21.84 30.30 71.24
C GLU A 10 -21.88 29.64 72.63
N SER A 11 -20.87 28.85 72.96
CA SER A 11 -20.62 28.43 74.35
C SER A 11 -20.13 29.63 75.16
N THR A 12 -20.99 30.20 75.99
CA THR A 12 -20.67 31.16 77.04
C THR A 12 -20.03 30.47 78.25
N GLU A 13 -18.83 29.92 78.07
CA GLU A 13 -17.94 29.55 79.18
C GLU A 13 -16.78 30.55 79.22
N GLU A 14 -16.77 31.40 80.24
CA GLU A 14 -15.65 32.31 80.53
C GLU A 14 -14.39 31.48 80.77
N LYS A 15 -13.56 31.32 79.72
CA LYS A 15 -12.25 30.71 79.85
C LYS A 15 -11.38 31.60 80.74
N LYS A 16 -10.92 31.06 81.87
CA LYS A 16 -9.85 31.67 82.67
C LYS A 16 -8.73 32.14 81.73
N PRO A 17 -8.22 33.38 81.86
CA PRO A 17 -7.17 33.87 81.00
C PRO A 17 -5.95 32.96 81.19
N LEU A 18 -5.59 32.20 80.15
CA LEU A 18 -4.39 31.38 80.17
C LEU A 18 -3.19 32.26 80.58
N THR A 19 -2.40 31.73 81.51
CA THR A 19 -1.11 32.30 81.90
C THR A 19 -0.20 32.40 80.66
N GLU A 20 0.71 33.38 80.66
CA GLU A 20 1.53 33.70 79.48
C GLU A 20 2.34 32.50 78.98
N ASP A 21 2.70 31.56 79.85
CA ASP A 21 3.46 30.38 79.51
C ASP A 21 2.60 29.29 78.83
N GLU A 22 1.36 29.10 79.27
CA GLU A 22 0.43 28.17 78.62
C GLU A 22 0.06 28.66 77.19
N LYS A 23 -0.05 29.98 76.98
CA LYS A 23 -0.24 30.56 75.64
C LYS A 23 0.95 30.32 74.72
N LYS A 24 2.18 30.42 75.25
CA LYS A 24 3.42 30.13 74.48
C LYS A 24 3.51 28.65 74.11
N GLU A 25 3.16 27.74 75.02
CA GLU A 25 3.14 26.31 74.72
C GLU A 25 2.08 25.94 73.69
N GLN A 26 0.87 26.52 73.78
CA GLN A 26 -0.17 26.31 72.76
C GLN A 26 0.25 26.85 71.39
N MET A 27 0.90 28.01 71.33
CA MET A 27 1.45 28.56 70.08
C MET A 27 2.54 27.65 69.49
N LYS A 28 3.48 27.16 70.30
CA LYS A 28 4.51 26.20 69.85
C LYS A 28 3.89 24.92 69.29
N LYS A 29 2.90 24.35 69.99
CA LYS A 29 2.19 23.15 69.54
C LYS A 29 1.42 23.38 68.23
N LEU A 30 0.88 24.59 68.03
CA LEU A 30 0.21 24.99 66.79
C LEU A 30 1.20 25.15 65.63
N GLU A 31 2.35 25.78 65.88
CA GLU A 31 3.45 25.92 64.92
C GLU A 31 4.02 24.57 64.50
N GLU A 32 4.24 23.66 65.45
CA GLU A 32 4.69 22.29 65.18
C GLU A 32 3.69 21.53 64.31
N ARG A 33 2.39 21.58 64.65
CA ARG A 33 1.33 20.95 63.87
C ARG A 33 1.20 21.53 62.46
N LEU A 34 1.41 22.85 62.29
CA LEU A 34 1.42 23.50 60.98
C LEU A 34 2.67 23.09 60.17
N LYS A 35 3.82 22.96 60.82
CA LYS A 35 5.08 22.51 60.19
C LYS A 35 4.98 21.05 59.75
N GLU A 36 4.37 20.19 60.56
CA GLU A 36 4.07 18.79 60.18
C GLU A 36 3.13 18.72 58.99
N LYS A 37 2.00 19.44 59.02
CA LYS A 37 1.07 19.51 57.87
C LYS A 37 1.72 20.04 56.60
N ARG A 38 2.64 21.02 56.71
CA ARG A 38 3.38 21.54 55.56
C ARG A 38 4.31 20.47 54.98
N LYS A 39 5.05 19.75 55.82
CA LYS A 39 5.94 18.65 55.39
C LYS A 39 5.16 17.50 54.76
N GLU A 40 4.04 17.10 55.35
CA GLU A 40 3.16 16.05 54.79
C GLU A 40 2.62 16.47 53.41
N ARG A 41 2.16 17.72 53.30
CA ARG A 41 1.68 18.26 52.02
C ARG A 41 2.77 18.30 50.96
N GLU A 42 3.98 18.76 51.33
CA GLU A 42 5.12 18.81 50.40
C GLU A 42 5.56 17.40 49.96
N ALA A 43 5.55 16.42 50.88
CA ALA A 43 5.86 15.03 50.55
C ALA A 43 4.82 14.45 49.59
N ARG A 44 3.52 14.69 49.84
CA ARG A 44 2.44 14.24 48.97
C ARG A 44 2.50 14.90 47.60
N GLU A 45 2.75 16.21 47.52
CA GLU A 45 2.89 16.92 46.25
C GLU A 45 4.09 16.37 45.44
N LYS A 46 5.22 16.06 46.08
CA LYS A 46 6.37 15.40 45.42
C LYS A 46 6.03 14.00 44.91
N GLU A 47 5.30 13.19 45.68
CA GLU A 47 4.85 11.87 45.24
C GLU A 47 3.90 11.96 44.04
N GLU A 48 2.93 12.87 44.08
CA GLU A 48 2.00 13.14 42.97
C GLU A 48 2.75 13.60 41.70
N GLU A 49 3.77 14.45 41.83
CA GLU A 49 4.60 14.88 40.70
C GLU A 49 5.38 13.71 40.08
N LEU A 50 5.99 12.86 40.92
CA LEU A 50 6.69 11.66 40.46
C LEU A 50 5.74 10.67 39.78
N GLU A 51 4.50 10.52 40.28
CA GLU A 51 3.49 9.67 39.66
C GLU A 51 3.02 10.23 38.31
N ARG A 52 2.75 11.54 38.22
CA ARG A 52 2.40 12.19 36.94
C ARG A 52 3.48 12.00 35.89
N GLU A 53 4.74 12.17 36.28
CA GLU A 53 5.87 11.96 35.38
C GLU A 53 6.01 10.49 34.95
N LYS A 54 5.83 9.54 35.88
CA LYS A 54 5.80 8.10 35.56
C LYS A 54 4.68 7.76 34.58
N ILE A 55 3.49 8.34 34.76
CA ILE A 55 2.34 8.13 33.86
C ILE A 55 2.64 8.69 32.47
N ARG A 56 3.24 9.89 32.39
CA ARG A 56 3.65 10.50 31.11
C ARG A 56 4.61 9.60 30.34
N ILE A 57 5.66 9.10 31.02
CA ILE A 57 6.64 8.20 30.41
C ILE A 57 6.00 6.87 29.99
N ARG A 58 5.16 6.28 30.85
CA ARG A 58 4.48 5.01 30.57
C ARG A 58 3.56 5.15 29.36
N SER A 59 2.72 6.18 29.32
CA SER A 59 1.80 6.44 28.22
C SER A 59 2.55 6.63 26.89
N GLY A 60 3.65 7.40 26.89
CA GLY A 60 4.48 7.55 25.69
C GLY A 60 5.07 6.22 25.20
N LYS A 61 5.58 5.39 26.11
CA LYS A 61 6.10 4.05 25.78
C LYS A 61 5.01 3.12 25.27
N GLU A 62 3.83 3.14 25.88
CA GLU A 62 2.69 2.32 25.50
C GLU A 62 2.18 2.68 24.11
N MET A 63 2.07 3.97 23.79
CA MET A 63 1.69 4.45 22.46
C MET A 63 2.69 4.02 21.38
N ALA A 64 3.99 4.10 21.68
CA ALA A 64 5.03 3.64 20.76
C ALA A 64 4.98 2.12 20.56
N ALA A 65 4.80 1.35 21.64
CA ALA A 65 4.66 -0.11 21.58
C ALA A 65 3.40 -0.54 20.81
N ALA A 66 2.27 0.15 21.00
CA ALA A 66 1.02 -0.13 20.29
C ALA A 66 1.16 0.12 18.78
N LYS A 67 1.81 1.21 18.37
CA LYS A 67 2.09 1.48 16.95
C LYS A 67 2.96 0.40 16.32
N LYS A 68 4.07 0.05 16.97
CA LYS A 68 4.99 -0.99 16.49
C LYS A 68 4.28 -2.34 16.35
N LYS A 69 3.46 -2.72 17.35
CA LYS A 69 2.70 -3.98 17.31
C LYS A 69 1.72 -4.01 16.14
N LEU A 70 1.04 -2.90 15.85
CA LEU A 70 0.11 -2.78 14.73
C LEU A 70 0.84 -2.88 13.38
N GLU A 71 2.00 -2.24 13.25
CA GLU A 71 2.86 -2.35 12.06
C GLU A 71 3.34 -3.79 11.84
N ASP A 72 3.83 -4.45 12.90
CA ASP A 72 4.29 -5.84 12.87
C ASP A 72 3.14 -6.80 12.46
N GLU A 73 1.94 -6.61 13.01
CA GLU A 73 0.76 -7.40 12.65
C GLU A 73 0.34 -7.21 11.19
N ASN A 74 0.40 -5.99 10.66
CA ASN A 74 0.10 -5.70 9.26
C ASN A 74 1.12 -6.33 8.32
N ILE A 75 2.41 -6.20 8.62
CA ILE A 75 3.49 -6.83 7.84
C ILE A 75 3.31 -8.35 7.84
N LYS A 76 2.99 -8.94 8.98
CA LYS A 76 2.74 -10.39 9.10
C LYS A 76 1.57 -10.84 8.22
N LYS A 77 0.44 -10.12 8.25
CA LYS A 77 -0.72 -10.42 7.38
C LYS A 77 -0.37 -10.37 5.90
N ILE A 78 0.34 -9.34 5.45
CA ILE A 78 0.77 -9.21 4.05
C ILE A 78 1.68 -10.37 3.64
N MET A 79 2.59 -10.79 4.52
CA MET A 79 3.48 -11.92 4.24
C MET A 79 2.74 -13.25 4.16
N ASP A 80 1.75 -13.46 5.03
CA ASP A 80 0.94 -14.67 5.05
C ASP A 80 0.00 -14.75 3.83
N GLU A 81 -0.62 -13.64 3.45
CA GLU A 81 -1.41 -13.52 2.21
C GLU A 81 -0.57 -13.83 0.98
N ARG A 82 0.62 -13.23 0.87
CA ARG A 82 1.53 -13.47 -0.26
C ARG A 82 1.99 -14.93 -0.34
N LYS A 83 2.22 -15.58 0.80
CA LYS A 83 2.56 -17.01 0.84
C LYS A 83 1.39 -17.86 0.38
N ARG A 84 0.17 -17.54 0.84
CA ARG A 84 -1.05 -18.24 0.47
C ARG A 84 -1.35 -18.12 -1.02
N GLU A 85 -1.31 -16.90 -1.56
CA GLU A 85 -1.48 -16.65 -3.00
C GLU A 85 -0.47 -17.45 -3.84
N LYS A 86 0.81 -17.45 -3.42
CA LYS A 86 1.85 -18.23 -4.12
C LYS A 86 1.59 -19.73 -4.07
N GLN A 87 1.06 -20.25 -2.96
CA GLN A 87 0.68 -21.66 -2.85
C GLN A 87 -0.53 -21.99 -3.72
N GLU A 88 -1.56 -21.15 -3.70
CA GLU A 88 -2.76 -21.32 -4.51
C GLU A 88 -2.45 -21.22 -6.02
N GLU A 89 -1.59 -20.28 -6.43
CA GLU A 89 -1.11 -20.16 -7.81
C GLU A 89 -0.36 -21.41 -8.26
N LYS A 90 0.51 -21.96 -7.39
CA LYS A 90 1.23 -23.21 -7.66
C LYS A 90 0.25 -24.37 -7.86
N ILE A 91 -0.72 -24.53 -6.96
CA ILE A 91 -1.74 -25.58 -7.04
C ILE A 91 -2.57 -25.44 -8.33
N ALA A 92 -2.97 -24.22 -8.69
CA ALA A 92 -3.71 -23.95 -9.92
C ALA A 92 -2.89 -24.31 -11.16
N ARG A 93 -1.61 -23.91 -11.19
CA ARG A 93 -0.69 -24.23 -12.28
C ARG A 93 -0.48 -25.75 -12.42
N ASP A 94 -0.32 -26.45 -11.31
CA ASP A 94 -0.14 -27.91 -11.31
C ASP A 94 -1.43 -28.62 -11.77
N ARG A 95 -2.61 -28.13 -11.38
CA ARG A 95 -3.91 -28.64 -11.87
C ARG A 95 -4.06 -28.47 -13.39
N VAL A 96 -3.73 -27.29 -13.93
CA VAL A 96 -3.79 -27.03 -15.37
C VAL A 96 -2.82 -27.93 -16.13
N LYS A 97 -1.58 -28.09 -15.63
CA LYS A 97 -0.61 -29.02 -16.23
C LYS A 97 -1.13 -30.46 -16.27
N ALA A 98 -1.72 -30.94 -15.18
CA ALA A 98 -2.30 -32.29 -15.13
C ALA A 98 -3.45 -32.47 -16.13
N GLN A 99 -4.30 -31.45 -16.31
CA GLN A 99 -5.36 -31.46 -17.33
C GLN A 99 -4.78 -31.52 -18.75
N ILE A 100 -3.75 -30.72 -19.04
CA ILE A 100 -3.08 -30.72 -20.35
C ILE A 100 -2.41 -32.07 -20.62
N GLU A 101 -1.78 -32.69 -19.63
CA GLU A 101 -1.15 -34.00 -19.78
C GLU A 101 -2.19 -35.10 -20.03
N ALA A 102 -3.30 -35.09 -19.29
CA ALA A 102 -4.40 -36.02 -19.50
C ALA A 102 -5.01 -35.88 -20.91
N ASP A 103 -5.26 -34.64 -21.37
CA ASP A 103 -5.77 -34.37 -22.72
C ASP A 103 -4.77 -34.79 -23.80
N LYS A 104 -3.47 -34.50 -23.60
CA LYS A 104 -2.40 -34.92 -24.51
C LYS A 104 -2.31 -36.45 -24.61
N LEU A 105 -2.46 -37.16 -23.51
CA LEU A 105 -2.46 -38.62 -23.49
C LEU A 105 -3.71 -39.19 -24.16
N ALA A 106 -4.89 -38.62 -23.90
CA ALA A 106 -6.15 -39.00 -24.55
C ALA A 106 -6.08 -38.79 -26.07
N ARG A 107 -5.58 -37.62 -26.52
CA ARG A 107 -5.35 -37.32 -27.94
C ARG A 107 -4.34 -38.27 -28.56
N LYS A 108 -3.24 -38.59 -27.87
CA LYS A 108 -2.26 -39.56 -28.36
C LYS A 108 -2.84 -40.97 -28.50
N LYS A 109 -3.76 -41.38 -27.62
CA LYS A 109 -4.49 -42.65 -27.75
C LYS A 109 -5.48 -42.65 -28.90
N LEU A 110 -6.21 -41.56 -29.11
CA LEU A 110 -7.18 -41.40 -30.21
C LEU A 110 -6.51 -41.30 -31.59
N TYR A 111 -5.46 -40.48 -31.72
CA TYR A 111 -4.75 -40.26 -32.99
C TYR A 111 -3.63 -41.28 -33.25
N GLY A 112 -3.20 -42.04 -32.24
CA GLY A 112 -2.32 -43.20 -32.43
C GLY A 112 -3.01 -44.39 -33.11
N GLN A 113 -4.32 -44.33 -33.33
CA GLN A 113 -5.12 -45.37 -33.96
C GLN A 113 -5.62 -45.01 -35.37
N VAL A 114 -5.28 -43.80 -35.87
CA VAL A 114 -5.64 -43.36 -37.23
C VAL A 114 -4.36 -42.95 -37.96
N SER A 115 -3.67 -43.96 -38.49
CA SER A 115 -2.70 -43.79 -39.57
C SER A 115 -3.37 -44.08 -40.91
N VAL A 116 -2.89 -43.38 -41.93
CA VAL A 116 -3.21 -43.45 -43.37
C VAL A 116 -4.36 -42.54 -43.84
N GLU A 117 -4.00 -41.33 -44.28
CA GLU A 117 -4.03 -41.01 -45.71
C GLU A 117 -3.17 -39.76 -46.01
N GLU A 118 -2.09 -39.99 -46.76
CA GLU A 118 -1.20 -38.98 -47.34
C GLU A 118 -1.82 -38.40 -48.61
N GLN A 119 -1.68 -37.08 -48.81
CA GLN A 119 -1.64 -36.50 -50.15
C GLN A 119 -0.40 -35.61 -50.29
N PRO A 120 0.48 -35.87 -51.27
CA PRO A 120 1.64 -35.03 -51.52
C PRO A 120 1.26 -33.87 -52.46
N LYS A 121 1.29 -32.63 -51.97
CA LYS A 121 1.32 -31.45 -52.85
C LYS A 121 2.77 -31.07 -53.14
N GLN A 122 3.06 -31.03 -54.43
CA GLN A 122 4.35 -30.77 -55.08
C GLN A 122 4.97 -29.44 -54.62
N VAL A 123 6.28 -29.45 -54.39
CA VAL A 123 7.10 -28.27 -54.09
C VAL A 123 7.88 -27.85 -55.35
N LEU A 124 7.61 -26.65 -55.84
CA LEU A 124 8.53 -25.89 -56.70
C LEU A 124 9.26 -24.86 -55.83
N PRO A 125 10.56 -24.60 -56.02
CA PRO A 125 11.30 -23.68 -55.17
C PRO A 125 11.08 -22.24 -55.67
N ILE A 126 10.24 -21.49 -54.96
CA ILE A 126 10.26 -20.02 -55.05
C ILE A 126 10.81 -19.52 -53.72
N ALA A 127 11.87 -18.71 -53.80
CA ALA A 127 12.46 -18.03 -52.67
C ALA A 127 11.39 -17.16 -51.98
N VAL A 128 10.98 -17.56 -50.78
CA VAL A 128 9.97 -16.83 -49.99
C VAL A 128 10.65 -16.12 -48.84
N SER A 129 10.67 -14.79 -48.94
CA SER A 129 10.84 -13.86 -47.83
C SER A 129 9.89 -14.24 -46.68
N PRO A 130 10.24 -14.02 -45.40
CA PRO A 130 9.43 -14.47 -44.28
C PRO A 130 8.07 -13.75 -44.26
N GLN A 131 7.04 -14.43 -44.76
CA GLN A 131 5.66 -13.97 -44.66
C GLN A 131 5.19 -14.09 -43.22
N LYS A 132 4.75 -12.96 -42.65
CA LYS A 132 4.05 -12.86 -41.36
C LYS A 132 2.84 -13.78 -41.38
N GLN A 133 2.89 -14.86 -40.61
CA GLN A 133 1.71 -15.64 -40.26
C GLN A 133 0.79 -14.75 -39.43
N THR A 134 -0.36 -14.36 -40.00
CA THR A 134 -1.42 -13.66 -39.26
C THR A 134 -2.11 -14.66 -38.34
N LYS A 135 -1.51 -14.88 -37.16
CA LYS A 135 -2.23 -15.44 -36.02
C LYS A 135 -3.14 -14.33 -35.51
N ASP A 136 -4.44 -14.58 -35.43
CA ASP A 136 -5.39 -13.64 -34.86
C ASP A 136 -5.15 -13.54 -33.35
N TYR A 137 -4.42 -12.52 -32.93
CA TYR A 137 -4.25 -12.20 -31.52
C TYR A 137 -5.47 -11.40 -31.04
N THR A 138 -6.00 -11.72 -29.86
CA THR A 138 -7.09 -10.96 -29.22
C THR A 138 -6.57 -9.85 -28.32
N GLU A 139 -5.33 -10.00 -27.83
CA GLU A 139 -4.67 -9.07 -26.92
C GLU A 139 -3.30 -8.67 -27.47
N THR A 140 -2.86 -7.45 -27.14
CA THR A 140 -1.53 -6.94 -27.44
C THR A 140 -0.84 -6.41 -26.20
N LYS A 141 0.45 -6.73 -26.04
CA LYS A 141 1.27 -6.24 -24.92
C LYS A 141 2.14 -5.07 -25.39
N LEU A 142 1.90 -3.89 -24.82
CA LEU A 142 2.69 -2.69 -25.08
C LEU A 142 3.66 -2.42 -23.94
N GLN A 143 4.94 -2.22 -24.28
CA GLN A 143 5.94 -1.69 -23.37
C GLN A 143 6.20 -0.23 -23.70
N ILE A 144 5.87 0.66 -22.78
CA ILE A 144 6.00 2.12 -22.92
C ILE A 144 7.22 2.57 -22.13
N ARG A 145 8.22 3.14 -22.79
CA ARG A 145 9.41 3.73 -22.17
C ARG A 145 9.15 5.20 -21.89
N LEU A 146 9.16 5.59 -20.62
CA LEU A 146 9.02 6.97 -20.17
C LEU A 146 10.32 7.76 -20.35
N THR A 147 10.21 9.08 -20.28
CA THR A 147 11.31 10.04 -20.46
C THR A 147 12.32 9.99 -19.30
N ASN A 148 11.90 9.57 -18.11
CA ASN A 148 12.75 9.28 -16.95
C ASN A 148 13.46 7.91 -17.00
N GLY A 149 13.32 7.14 -18.09
CA GLY A 149 13.92 5.83 -18.26
C GLY A 149 13.16 4.65 -17.62
N GLN A 150 12.09 4.92 -16.86
CA GLN A 150 11.18 3.87 -16.40
C GLN A 150 10.35 3.31 -17.55
N THR A 151 9.82 2.10 -17.38
CA THR A 151 8.99 1.46 -18.40
C THR A 151 7.69 0.96 -17.79
N ILE A 152 6.57 1.31 -18.41
CA ILE A 152 5.25 0.80 -18.07
C ILE A 152 4.90 -0.30 -19.07
N VAL A 153 4.41 -1.45 -18.59
CA VAL A 153 3.99 -2.56 -19.45
C VAL A 153 2.52 -2.80 -19.20
N GLN A 154 1.72 -2.72 -20.27
CA GLN A 154 0.28 -2.90 -20.20
C GLN A 154 -0.22 -3.76 -21.34
N THR A 155 -1.22 -4.59 -21.06
CA THR A 155 -1.93 -5.39 -22.05
C THR A 155 -3.22 -4.66 -22.43
N PHE A 156 -3.46 -4.53 -23.73
CA PHE A 156 -4.61 -3.88 -24.35
C PHE A 156 -5.32 -4.85 -25.29
N ASN A 157 -6.58 -4.57 -25.62
CA ASN A 157 -7.28 -5.33 -26.65
C ASN A 157 -6.78 -4.92 -28.04
N VAL A 158 -6.73 -5.87 -28.98
CA VAL A 158 -6.28 -5.64 -30.36
C VAL A 158 -7.18 -4.64 -31.11
N LYS A 159 -8.46 -4.56 -30.75
CA LYS A 159 -9.44 -3.60 -31.31
C LYS A 159 -9.49 -2.26 -30.55
N GLU A 160 -8.66 -2.09 -29.53
CA GLU A 160 -8.64 -0.87 -28.74
C GLU A 160 -7.96 0.28 -29.52
N MET A 161 -8.39 1.51 -29.26
CA MET A 161 -7.85 2.69 -29.94
C MET A 161 -6.53 3.12 -29.32
N MET A 162 -5.61 3.63 -30.14
CA MET A 162 -4.33 4.17 -29.65
C MET A 162 -4.51 5.36 -28.69
N ALA A 163 -5.63 6.10 -28.79
CA ALA A 163 -6.02 7.10 -27.79
C ALA A 163 -6.16 6.54 -26.37
N ALA A 164 -6.63 5.30 -26.19
CA ALA A 164 -6.75 4.68 -24.86
C ALA A 164 -5.37 4.45 -24.23
N VAL A 165 -4.38 4.08 -25.04
CA VAL A 165 -2.98 3.96 -24.61
C VAL A 165 -2.44 5.31 -24.13
N ARG A 166 -2.77 6.40 -24.82
CA ARG A 166 -2.38 7.75 -24.40
C ARG A 166 -2.97 8.12 -23.04
N VAL A 167 -4.27 7.90 -22.84
CA VAL A 167 -4.93 8.17 -21.55
C VAL A 167 -4.34 7.33 -20.44
N TYR A 168 -4.06 6.05 -20.71
CA TYR A 168 -3.39 5.18 -19.75
C TYR A 168 -2.01 5.70 -19.35
N ILE A 169 -1.24 6.23 -20.30
CA ILE A 169 0.06 6.86 -20.02
C ILE A 169 -0.13 8.13 -19.17
N GLU A 170 -1.09 8.99 -19.49
CA GLU A 170 -1.39 10.20 -18.72
C GLU A 170 -1.73 9.87 -17.25
N LEU A 171 -2.44 8.77 -16.99
CA LEU A 171 -2.79 8.34 -15.64
C LEU A 171 -1.65 7.65 -14.87
N ASN A 172 -0.77 6.93 -15.56
CA ASN A 172 0.26 6.09 -14.93
C ASN A 172 1.69 6.65 -15.04
N ARG A 173 1.88 7.79 -15.71
CA ARG A 173 3.21 8.38 -15.87
C ARG A 173 3.74 8.94 -14.55
N SER A 174 5.01 8.64 -14.27
CA SER A 174 5.79 9.17 -13.15
C SER A 174 6.72 10.34 -13.55
N ASP A 175 6.62 10.78 -14.81
CA ASP A 175 7.57 11.68 -15.49
C ASP A 175 7.10 13.14 -15.57
N GLY A 176 5.98 13.47 -14.90
CA GLY A 176 5.37 14.81 -14.87
C GLY A 176 4.23 15.02 -15.86
N ASP A 177 3.72 16.25 -15.96
CA ASP A 177 2.53 16.61 -16.74
C ASP A 177 2.85 17.31 -18.09
N ALA A 178 4.08 17.13 -18.59
CA ALA A 178 4.48 17.76 -19.84
C ALA A 178 3.81 17.09 -21.07
N PRO A 179 3.47 17.84 -22.14
CA PRO A 179 3.00 17.24 -23.38
C PRO A 179 4.04 16.26 -23.91
N PHE A 180 3.58 15.17 -24.52
CA PHE A 180 4.43 14.10 -25.03
C PHE A 180 3.94 13.59 -26.39
N CYS A 181 4.86 12.98 -27.14
CA CYS A 181 4.59 12.27 -28.37
C CYS A 181 5.06 10.81 -28.25
N LEU A 182 4.33 9.89 -28.87
CA LEU A 182 4.69 8.47 -28.90
C LEU A 182 5.45 8.13 -30.17
N MET A 183 6.50 7.33 -30.04
CA MET A 183 7.30 6.86 -31.16
C MET A 183 7.63 5.35 -31.02
N THR A 184 7.65 4.59 -32.11
CA THR A 184 8.21 3.22 -32.15
C THR A 184 9.71 3.23 -32.41
N SER A 185 10.44 2.22 -31.93
CA SER A 185 11.88 2.08 -32.23
C SER A 185 12.16 1.54 -33.63
N PHE A 186 11.48 0.45 -34.03
CA PHE A 186 11.69 -0.22 -35.31
C PHE A 186 10.38 -0.87 -35.84
N PRO A 187 9.95 -0.54 -37.07
CA PRO A 187 10.36 0.62 -37.85
C PRO A 187 10.04 1.90 -37.09
N ARG A 188 10.92 2.91 -37.17
CA ARG A 188 10.72 4.17 -36.46
C ARG A 188 9.50 4.91 -37.06
N LYS A 189 8.45 5.06 -36.26
CA LYS A 189 7.23 5.79 -36.60
C LYS A 189 6.87 6.69 -35.44
N VAL A 190 6.59 7.96 -35.73
CA VAL A 190 6.06 8.94 -34.76
C VAL A 190 4.55 8.97 -34.94
N PHE A 191 3.80 8.85 -33.85
CA PHE A 191 2.33 8.84 -33.88
C PHE A 191 1.79 10.27 -33.86
N THR A 192 0.89 10.56 -34.81
CA THR A 192 0.16 11.83 -34.93
C THR A 192 -1.29 11.67 -34.48
N SER A 193 -2.03 12.78 -34.38
CA SER A 193 -3.47 12.82 -34.06
C SER A 193 -4.28 11.76 -34.83
N ASP A 194 -4.08 11.65 -36.14
CA ASP A 194 -4.78 10.70 -37.01
C ASP A 194 -4.51 9.23 -36.67
N ASP A 195 -3.35 8.91 -36.11
CA ASP A 195 -3.04 7.56 -35.69
C ASP A 195 -3.65 7.23 -34.31
N TYR A 196 -4.00 8.22 -33.50
CA TYR A 196 -4.67 7.99 -32.21
C TYR A 196 -6.12 7.49 -32.38
N GLU A 197 -6.74 7.76 -33.54
CA GLU A 197 -8.08 7.29 -33.90
C GLU A 197 -8.08 5.86 -34.49
N LYS A 198 -6.90 5.27 -34.73
CA LYS A 198 -6.78 3.93 -35.29
C LYS A 198 -6.64 2.87 -34.18
N PRO A 199 -7.17 1.67 -34.41
CA PRO A 199 -6.97 0.54 -33.52
C PRO A 199 -5.53 0.00 -33.56
N LEU A 200 -5.12 -0.67 -32.49
CA LEU A 200 -3.75 -1.16 -32.30
C LEU A 200 -3.32 -2.21 -33.36
N ASP A 201 -4.26 -2.96 -33.93
CA ASP A 201 -4.03 -3.93 -35.02
C ASP A 201 -3.58 -3.27 -36.32
N GLN A 202 -4.26 -2.19 -36.72
CA GLN A 202 -3.96 -1.43 -37.94
C GLN A 202 -2.61 -0.70 -37.84
N LEU A 203 -2.20 -0.36 -36.61
CA LEU A 203 -0.91 0.28 -36.35
C LEU A 203 0.26 -0.71 -36.30
N GLY A 204 -0.01 -2.02 -36.46
CA GLY A 204 1.03 -3.05 -36.43
C GLY A 204 1.67 -3.22 -35.05
N LEU A 205 0.94 -2.88 -33.98
CA LEU A 205 1.42 -2.97 -32.60
C LEU A 205 1.18 -4.36 -31.97
N VAL A 206 0.77 -5.34 -32.78
CA VAL A 206 0.33 -6.68 -32.37
C VAL A 206 1.37 -7.72 -32.82
N PRO A 207 1.69 -8.77 -32.01
CA PRO A 207 1.15 -9.08 -30.67
C PRO A 207 1.84 -8.32 -29.52
N SER A 208 2.97 -7.69 -29.79
CA SER A 208 3.67 -6.87 -28.82
C SER A 208 4.46 -5.77 -29.52
N ALA A 209 4.52 -4.60 -28.89
CA ALA A 209 5.27 -3.48 -29.41
C ALA A 209 5.90 -2.65 -28.29
N VAL A 210 6.96 -1.93 -28.64
CA VAL A 210 7.66 -1.00 -27.75
C VAL A 210 7.40 0.42 -28.22
N LEU A 211 6.78 1.21 -27.33
CA LEU A 211 6.54 2.63 -27.52
C LEU A 211 7.51 3.43 -26.66
N ILE A 212 7.97 4.56 -27.19
CA ILE A 212 8.90 5.47 -26.52
C ILE A 212 8.20 6.82 -26.39
N LEU A 213 8.15 7.30 -25.15
CA LEU A 213 7.70 8.65 -24.83
C LEU A 213 8.81 9.62 -25.22
N THR A 214 8.47 10.59 -26.07
CA THR A 214 9.38 11.65 -26.49
C THR A 214 8.74 12.99 -26.18
N LYS A 215 9.56 14.00 -25.86
CA LYS A 215 9.06 15.37 -25.75
C LYS A 215 8.66 15.83 -27.17
N PRO A 216 7.54 16.55 -27.33
CA PRO A 216 7.19 17.12 -28.63
C PRO A 216 8.35 17.98 -29.09
N GLN A 217 8.93 17.66 -30.24
CA GLN A 217 9.87 18.56 -30.88
C GLN A 217 9.06 19.77 -31.33
N GLN A 218 9.35 20.93 -30.75
CA GLN A 218 8.95 22.22 -31.28
C GLN A 218 9.53 22.41 -32.68
#